data_AF-A0AAI8B7G8-F1
#
_entry.id   AF-A0AAI8B7G8-F1
#
_cell.length_a   1.000
_cell.length_b   1.000
_cell.length_c   1.000
_cell.angle_alpha   90.00
_cell.angle_beta   90.00
_cell.angle_gamma   90.00
#
_symmetry.space_group_name_H-M   'P 1'
#
loop_
_entity.id
_entity.type
_entity.pdbx_description
1 polymer ?
#
loop_
_entity_poly.entity_id
_entity_poly.type
_entity_poly.pdbx_seq_one_letter_code
_entity_poly.pdbx_strand_id
1 'polypeptide(L)'
;MNTHNARFVRPALGAFCVASLATLYACGGDACFGFDACFNENGMQTIALSGTAATGRALASATVNVGCAQGSGATLSDGGGHYSITFDATLPCVITVSSGGTTLRSLAFSGGTFNTTPETELMLVYLASQLGTDTAHLIGDFPGNSRFQQVLENQTDVLAAQAAVVANLQQRYAVTLTAQAFLTTPFVVGQAGVDSDLGALAEAGAIDADGMPDPVAVSLLLQAGAAHPL
;
A
#
# COMPACT_ATOMS: atom_id res chain seq x y z
N MET A 1 -51.05 73.76 -39.95
CA MET A 1 -51.98 72.62 -39.76
C MET A 1 -51.38 71.77 -38.66
N ASN A 2 -51.84 71.92 -37.40
CA ASN A 2 -52.83 71.04 -36.75
C ASN A 2 -52.35 69.57 -36.80
N THR A 3 -52.10 68.82 -35.72
CA THR A 3 -52.69 68.80 -34.37
C THR A 3 -51.91 67.83 -33.47
N HIS A 4 -51.82 68.13 -32.18
CA HIS A 4 -51.56 67.15 -31.11
C HIS A 4 -52.68 66.09 -31.06
N ASN A 5 -52.33 64.84 -30.71
CA ASN A 5 -53.22 64.00 -29.90
C ASN A 5 -52.45 62.88 -29.17
N ALA A 6 -52.97 62.55 -27.99
CA ALA A 6 -52.30 61.85 -26.90
C ALA A 6 -52.88 60.45 -26.63
N ARG A 7 -52.28 59.74 -25.65
CA ARG A 7 -52.82 58.63 -24.82
C ARG A 7 -52.76 57.22 -25.48
N PHE A 8 -52.53 56.08 -24.81
CA PHE A 8 -52.71 55.66 -23.41
C PHE A 8 -52.00 54.29 -23.14
N VAL A 9 -51.43 54.13 -21.93
CA VAL A 9 -51.36 52.97 -20.99
C VAL A 9 -51.42 51.48 -21.46
N ARG A 10 -50.34 50.72 -21.14
CA ARG A 10 -50.13 49.35 -20.53
C ARG A 10 -51.27 48.27 -20.54
N PRO A 11 -51.04 46.99 -20.14
CA PRO A 11 -49.87 46.07 -20.14
C PRO A 11 -50.23 44.63 -20.67
N ALA A 12 -49.26 43.72 -20.87
CA ALA A 12 -49.51 42.27 -20.71
C ALA A 12 -48.20 41.47 -20.66
N LEU A 13 -48.10 40.61 -19.64
CA LEU A 13 -47.08 39.58 -19.43
C LEU A 13 -47.12 38.50 -20.52
N GLY A 14 -45.95 37.96 -20.87
CA GLY A 14 -45.81 36.75 -21.67
C GLY A 14 -44.50 36.04 -21.31
N ALA A 15 -44.63 34.95 -20.57
CA ALA A 15 -43.57 34.23 -19.88
C ALA A 15 -42.61 33.46 -20.82
N PHE A 16 -41.40 33.22 -20.29
CA PHE A 16 -40.28 32.46 -20.83
C PHE A 16 -40.68 31.08 -21.39
N CYS A 17 -40.27 30.78 -22.62
CA CYS A 17 -40.18 29.42 -23.15
C CYS A 17 -38.77 28.87 -22.94
N VAL A 18 -38.66 27.84 -22.10
CA VAL A 18 -37.49 26.96 -21.99
C VAL A 18 -37.75 25.77 -22.92
N ALA A 19 -36.87 25.53 -23.89
CA ALA A 19 -36.85 24.31 -24.67
C ALA A 19 -35.40 23.84 -24.82
N SER A 20 -35.00 22.98 -23.90
CA SER A 20 -33.73 22.25 -23.86
C SER A 20 -33.90 20.94 -24.64
N LEU A 21 -33.15 20.76 -25.73
CA LEU A 21 -32.97 19.47 -26.39
C LEU A 21 -31.49 19.35 -26.79
N ALA A 22 -30.68 18.90 -25.84
CA ALA A 22 -29.34 18.38 -26.11
C ALA A 22 -29.42 16.86 -25.93
N THR A 23 -29.52 16.13 -27.04
CA THR A 23 -29.30 14.68 -27.07
C THR A 23 -27.80 14.44 -26.98
N LEU A 24 -27.27 14.27 -25.76
CA LEU A 24 -25.96 13.66 -25.58
C LEU A 24 -26.11 12.14 -25.72
N TYR A 25 -25.61 11.61 -26.82
CA TYR A 25 -25.17 10.22 -26.93
C TYR A 25 -23.99 10.05 -25.96
N ALA A 26 -24.26 9.55 -24.75
CA ALA A 26 -23.21 9.16 -23.84
C ALA A 26 -22.70 7.77 -24.22
N CYS A 27 -21.44 7.75 -24.64
CA CYS A 27 -20.56 6.59 -24.72
C CYS A 27 -20.56 5.85 -23.36
N GLY A 28 -20.41 4.52 -23.35
CA GLY A 28 -20.43 3.68 -22.14
C GLY A 28 -19.48 4.21 -21.06
N GLY A 29 -20.06 4.88 -20.06
CA GLY A 29 -19.32 5.53 -18.99
C GLY A 29 -19.55 4.80 -17.67
N ASP A 30 -18.45 4.38 -17.07
CA ASP A 30 -18.36 4.01 -15.66
C ASP A 30 -19.16 4.99 -14.80
N ALA A 31 -20.15 4.46 -14.09
CA ALA A 31 -20.98 5.25 -13.19
C ALA A 31 -20.31 5.30 -11.82
N CYS A 32 -19.50 6.33 -11.56
CA CYS A 32 -18.98 6.59 -10.22
C CYS A 32 -20.10 7.23 -9.37
N PHE A 33 -20.72 6.45 -8.48
CA PHE A 33 -21.64 6.93 -7.45
C PHE A 33 -21.00 6.78 -6.06
N GLY A 34 -20.72 7.92 -5.40
CA GLY A 34 -20.32 7.95 -3.98
C GLY A 34 -18.84 8.24 -3.74
N PHE A 35 -18.56 8.79 -2.56
CA PHE A 35 -17.22 9.18 -2.11
C PHE A 35 -16.30 7.95 -2.02
N ASP A 36 -15.12 8.08 -2.63
CA ASP A 36 -13.97 7.17 -2.67
C ASP A 36 -14.07 5.91 -3.57
N ALA A 37 -13.30 5.98 -4.67
CA ALA A 37 -12.95 4.95 -5.66
C ALA A 37 -13.95 4.64 -6.79
N CYS A 38 -13.46 4.75 -8.03
CA CYS A 38 -14.12 4.24 -9.23
C CYS A 38 -13.69 2.77 -9.43
N PHE A 39 -14.64 1.86 -9.30
CA PHE A 39 -14.44 0.43 -9.55
C PHE A 39 -14.86 0.10 -10.99
N ASN A 40 -14.11 -0.78 -11.66
CA ASN A 40 -14.51 -1.34 -12.95
C ASN A 40 -15.59 -2.42 -12.77
N GLU A 41 -16.15 -2.92 -13.88
CA GLU A 41 -17.20 -3.95 -13.88
C GLU A 41 -16.83 -5.25 -13.11
N ASN A 42 -15.54 -5.47 -12.83
CA ASN A 42 -15.01 -6.61 -12.07
C ASN A 42 -14.79 -6.29 -10.57
N GLY A 43 -15.21 -5.12 -10.08
CA GLY A 43 -15.01 -4.71 -8.68
C GLY A 43 -13.56 -4.37 -8.32
N MET A 44 -12.69 -4.17 -9.32
CA MET A 44 -11.30 -3.73 -9.12
C MET A 44 -11.19 -2.23 -9.31
N GLN A 45 -10.23 -1.61 -8.63
CA GLN A 45 -9.91 -0.19 -8.77
C GLN A 45 -8.47 -0.03 -9.28
N THR A 46 -8.23 1.04 -10.04
CA THR A 46 -6.86 1.40 -10.43
C THR A 46 -6.09 1.90 -9.21
N ILE A 47 -5.10 1.15 -8.76
CA ILE A 47 -4.21 1.53 -7.64
C ILE A 47 -2.82 1.89 -8.15
N ALA A 48 -2.21 2.88 -7.50
CA ALA A 48 -0.80 3.22 -7.68
C ALA A 48 -0.02 2.81 -6.43
N LEU A 49 1.01 1.99 -6.62
CA LEU A 49 1.93 1.55 -5.58
C LEU A 49 3.35 2.04 -5.91
N SER A 50 4.09 2.38 -4.87
CA SER A 50 5.50 2.72 -4.93
C SER A 50 6.21 2.27 -3.67
N GLY A 51 7.54 2.22 -3.69
CA GLY A 51 8.31 1.87 -2.52
C GLY A 51 9.80 1.77 -2.82
N THR A 52 10.57 1.50 -1.77
CA THR A 52 12.00 1.23 -1.87
C THR A 52 12.27 -0.19 -1.40
N ALA A 53 12.98 -0.96 -2.23
CA ALA A 53 13.47 -2.28 -1.90
C ALA A 53 14.94 -2.20 -1.47
N ALA A 54 15.21 -2.48 -0.20
CA ALA A 54 16.56 -2.38 0.36
C ALA A 54 16.78 -3.28 1.57
N THR A 55 18.04 -3.69 1.75
CA THR A 55 18.54 -4.46 2.90
C THR A 55 19.57 -3.67 3.73
N GLY A 56 19.52 -2.34 3.67
CA GLY A 56 20.65 -1.43 3.97
C GLY A 56 21.54 -1.17 2.75
N ARG A 57 21.26 -1.87 1.64
CA ARG A 57 21.74 -1.58 0.29
C ARG A 57 20.55 -1.67 -0.67
N ALA A 58 20.55 -0.84 -1.70
CA ALA A 58 19.52 -0.88 -2.73
C ALA A 58 19.50 -2.23 -3.43
N LEU A 59 18.33 -2.85 -3.50
CA LEU A 59 18.09 -4.00 -4.36
C LEU A 59 17.82 -3.50 -5.77
N ALA A 60 18.90 -3.26 -6.54
CA ALA A 60 18.79 -2.75 -7.90
C ALA A 60 18.35 -3.83 -8.90
N SER A 61 17.52 -3.45 -9.88
CA SER A 61 17.00 -4.36 -10.92
C SER A 61 16.33 -5.61 -10.33
N ALA A 62 15.75 -5.48 -9.14
CA ALA A 62 15.03 -6.55 -8.47
C ALA A 62 13.66 -6.74 -9.12
N THR A 63 13.22 -7.99 -9.23
CA THR A 63 11.87 -8.30 -9.70
C THR A 63 10.88 -7.99 -8.58
N VAL A 64 9.95 -7.07 -8.83
CA VAL A 64 8.88 -6.70 -7.90
C VAL A 64 7.58 -7.27 -8.42
N ASN A 65 7.06 -8.29 -7.75
CA ASN A 65 5.75 -8.87 -8.04
C ASN A 65 4.76 -8.42 -6.98
N VAL A 66 3.58 -7.97 -7.41
CA VAL A 66 2.49 -7.57 -6.53
C VAL A 66 1.30 -8.49 -6.78
N GLY A 67 0.91 -9.26 -5.77
CA GLY A 67 -0.27 -10.12 -5.80
C GLY A 67 -1.30 -9.61 -4.81
N CYS A 68 -2.49 -9.24 -5.30
CA CYS A 68 -3.55 -8.66 -4.48
C CYS A 68 -4.67 -9.68 -4.22
N ALA A 69 -5.62 -9.33 -3.34
CA ALA A 69 -6.80 -10.16 -3.11
C ALA A 69 -7.50 -10.50 -4.43
N GLN A 70 -7.55 -9.52 -5.34
CA GLN A 70 -7.77 -9.74 -6.77
C GLN A 70 -6.84 -8.85 -7.60
N GLY A 71 -6.33 -9.38 -8.71
CA GLY A 71 -5.39 -8.67 -9.58
C GLY A 71 -3.93 -8.83 -9.17
N SER A 72 -3.04 -8.57 -10.12
CA SER A 72 -1.59 -8.66 -9.92
C SER A 72 -0.85 -7.76 -10.89
N GLY A 73 0.35 -7.33 -10.51
CA GLY A 73 1.24 -6.55 -11.35
C GLY A 73 2.70 -6.94 -11.13
N ALA A 74 3.57 -6.57 -12.06
CA ALA A 74 5.00 -6.76 -11.92
C ALA A 74 5.78 -5.56 -12.49
N THR A 75 6.90 -5.23 -11.86
CA THR A 75 7.82 -4.18 -12.30
C THR A 75 9.24 -4.52 -11.87
N LEU A 76 10.21 -3.66 -12.20
CA LEU A 76 11.58 -3.74 -11.72
C LEU A 76 11.88 -2.54 -10.82
N SER A 77 12.71 -2.74 -9.80
CA SER A 77 13.32 -1.62 -9.09
C SER A 77 14.44 -0.98 -9.91
N ASP A 78 14.63 0.32 -9.73
CA ASP A 78 15.71 1.09 -10.36
C ASP A 78 17.07 0.87 -9.64
N GLY A 79 18.10 1.62 -10.05
CA GLY A 79 19.44 1.53 -9.44
C GLY A 79 19.50 1.95 -7.96
N GLY A 80 18.52 2.73 -7.49
CA GLY A 80 18.36 3.11 -6.09
C GLY A 80 17.43 2.18 -5.29
N GLY A 81 16.90 1.14 -5.93
CA GLY A 81 15.95 0.20 -5.32
C GLY A 81 14.51 0.72 -5.31
N HIS A 82 14.22 1.87 -5.92
CA HIS A 82 12.86 2.39 -5.99
C HIS A 82 12.05 1.65 -7.05
N TYR A 83 10.78 1.40 -6.76
CA TYR A 83 9.82 0.86 -7.72
C TYR A 83 8.52 1.65 -7.68
N SER A 84 7.82 1.67 -8.81
CA SER A 84 6.46 2.16 -8.92
C SER A 84 5.70 1.38 -9.97
N ILE A 85 4.41 1.15 -9.72
CA ILE A 85 3.51 0.42 -10.60
C ILE A 85 2.08 0.92 -10.40
N THR A 86 1.33 1.00 -11.51
CA THR A 86 -0.10 1.30 -11.51
C THR A 86 -0.83 0.19 -12.26
N PHE A 87 -1.86 -0.40 -11.64
CA PHE A 87 -2.62 -1.50 -12.20
C PHE A 87 -3.99 -1.63 -11.51
N ASP A 88 -4.91 -2.37 -12.12
CA ASP A 88 -6.23 -2.62 -11.53
C ASP A 88 -6.17 -3.80 -10.56
N ALA A 89 -6.61 -3.58 -9.32
CA ALA A 89 -6.61 -4.59 -8.28
C ALA A 89 -7.63 -4.32 -7.17
N THR A 90 -7.84 -5.32 -6.32
CA THR A 90 -8.55 -5.23 -5.04
C THR A 90 -7.54 -5.48 -3.93
N LEU A 91 -7.39 -4.50 -3.04
CA LEU A 91 -6.52 -4.55 -1.86
C LEU A 91 -7.02 -5.60 -0.84
N PRO A 92 -6.17 -6.04 0.10
CA PRO A 92 -4.75 -5.72 0.24
C PRO A 92 -3.89 -6.46 -0.80
N CYS A 93 -2.60 -6.12 -0.86
CA CYS A 93 -1.62 -6.74 -1.75
C CYS A 93 -0.37 -7.18 -1.00
N VAL A 94 0.15 -8.34 -1.38
CA VAL A 94 1.49 -8.78 -1.02
C VAL A 94 2.45 -8.30 -2.10
N ILE A 95 3.52 -7.63 -1.68
CA ILE A 95 4.64 -7.25 -2.55
C ILE A 95 5.75 -8.27 -2.29
N THR A 96 6.27 -8.90 -3.35
CA THR A 96 7.42 -9.80 -3.29
C THR A 96 8.53 -9.25 -4.17
N VAL A 97 9.66 -8.93 -3.56
CA VAL A 97 10.85 -8.44 -4.25
C VAL A 97 11.92 -9.53 -4.24
N SER A 98 12.49 -9.83 -5.39
CA SER A 98 13.57 -10.83 -5.51
C SER A 98 14.77 -10.30 -6.30
N SER A 99 15.96 -10.48 -5.75
CA SER A 99 17.23 -10.14 -6.40
C SER A 99 18.37 -10.99 -5.87
N GLY A 100 19.16 -11.60 -6.77
CA GLY A 100 20.43 -12.24 -6.41
C GLY A 100 20.36 -13.38 -5.36
N GLY A 101 19.19 -13.99 -5.15
CA GLY A 101 18.97 -15.02 -4.12
C GLY A 101 18.23 -14.52 -2.88
N THR A 102 18.13 -13.21 -2.69
CA THR A 102 17.33 -12.55 -1.64
C THR A 102 15.89 -12.43 -2.12
N THR A 103 14.94 -12.85 -1.28
CA THR A 103 13.50 -12.62 -1.51
C THR A 103 12.90 -12.00 -0.26
N LEU A 104 12.49 -10.74 -0.36
CA LEU A 104 11.81 -10.01 0.68
C LEU A 104 10.35 -9.77 0.30
N ARG A 105 9.50 -9.70 1.31
CA ARG A 105 8.07 -9.49 1.16
C ARG A 105 7.60 -8.32 2.00
N SER A 106 6.53 -7.73 1.54
CA SER A 106 5.86 -6.61 2.18
C SER A 106 4.36 -6.67 1.91
N LEU A 107 3.64 -5.71 2.47
CA LEU A 107 2.19 -5.60 2.44
C LEU A 107 1.80 -4.20 1.97
N ALA A 108 0.79 -4.10 1.13
CA ALA A 108 0.09 -2.86 0.81
C ALA A 108 -1.40 -3.00 1.12
N PHE A 109 -1.88 -2.27 2.11
CA PHE A 109 -3.31 -2.23 2.48
C PHE A 109 -4.05 -1.03 1.86
N SER A 110 -3.33 -0.14 1.16
CA SER A 110 -3.87 0.99 0.41
C SER A 110 -3.03 1.26 -0.85
N GLY A 111 -3.45 2.21 -1.68
CA GLY A 111 -2.53 2.85 -2.62
C GLY A 111 -1.47 3.69 -1.87
N GLY A 112 -0.33 3.97 -2.50
CA GLY A 112 0.72 4.82 -1.96
C GLY A 112 2.09 4.15 -1.84
N THR A 113 2.84 4.52 -0.79
CA THR A 113 4.21 4.04 -0.56
C THR A 113 4.19 2.86 0.41
N PHE A 114 4.77 1.74 -0.01
CA PHE A 114 4.97 0.52 0.77
C PHE A 114 6.35 -0.01 0.43
N ASN A 115 7.29 0.08 1.37
CA ASN A 115 8.67 -0.36 1.20
C ASN A 115 8.79 -1.88 1.31
N THR A 116 9.87 -2.45 0.81
CA THR A 116 10.20 -3.87 0.99
C THR A 116 11.59 -4.00 1.59
N THR A 117 11.65 -4.34 2.88
CA THR A 117 12.89 -4.40 3.68
C THR A 117 12.87 -5.62 4.60
N PRO A 118 14.00 -5.97 5.25
CA PRO A 118 14.00 -7.04 6.27
C PRO A 118 12.99 -6.81 7.41
N GLU A 119 12.71 -5.55 7.76
CA GLU A 119 11.70 -5.21 8.77
C GLU A 119 10.28 -5.56 8.31
N THR A 120 9.96 -5.37 7.01
CA THR A 120 8.65 -5.75 6.46
C THR A 120 8.47 -7.26 6.38
N GLU A 121 9.55 -8.01 6.11
CA GLU A 121 9.53 -9.48 6.20
C GLU A 121 9.25 -9.92 7.65
N LEU A 122 9.93 -9.33 8.64
CA LEU A 122 9.71 -9.62 10.06
C LEU A 122 8.29 -9.25 10.53
N MET A 123 7.69 -8.19 9.98
CA MET A 123 6.29 -7.84 10.22
C MET A 123 5.34 -8.92 9.72
N LEU A 124 5.59 -9.48 8.52
CA LEU A 124 4.78 -10.59 7.99
C LEU A 124 4.98 -11.88 8.81
N VAL A 125 6.19 -12.15 9.31
CA VAL A 125 6.46 -13.24 10.25
C VAL A 125 5.64 -13.07 11.53
N TYR A 126 5.62 -11.87 12.11
CA TYR A 126 4.84 -11.55 13.30
C TYR A 126 3.34 -11.76 13.06
N LEU A 127 2.78 -11.17 12.00
CA LEU A 127 1.36 -11.28 11.63
C LEU A 127 0.95 -12.74 11.35
N ALA A 128 1.76 -13.48 10.60
CA ALA A 128 1.52 -14.90 10.35
C ALA A 128 1.43 -15.69 11.66
N SER A 129 2.33 -15.40 12.60
CA SER A 129 2.31 -16.07 13.90
C SER A 129 1.10 -15.67 14.75
N GLN A 130 0.64 -14.42 14.70
CA GLN A 130 -0.61 -14.01 15.38
C GLN A 130 -1.83 -14.77 14.82
N LEU A 131 -1.81 -15.08 13.53
CA LEU A 131 -2.86 -15.85 12.84
C LEU A 131 -2.76 -17.36 13.10
N GLY A 132 -1.69 -17.83 13.75
CA GLY A 132 -1.43 -19.25 14.00
C GLY A 132 -0.91 -20.00 12.77
N THR A 133 -0.22 -19.30 11.86
CA THR A 133 0.36 -19.84 10.62
C THR A 133 1.82 -19.41 10.45
N ASP A 134 2.41 -19.71 9.30
CA ASP A 134 3.72 -19.21 8.88
C ASP A 134 3.61 -18.30 7.64
N THR A 135 4.70 -17.60 7.31
CA THR A 135 4.71 -16.65 6.19
C THR A 135 4.47 -17.34 4.84
N ALA A 136 4.91 -18.59 4.65
CA ALA A 136 4.71 -19.28 3.38
C ALA A 136 3.21 -19.57 3.14
N HIS A 137 2.49 -20.02 4.16
CA HIS A 137 1.05 -20.26 4.10
C HIS A 137 0.26 -18.96 4.10
N LEU A 138 0.66 -17.95 4.90
CA LEU A 138 0.03 -16.63 4.89
C LEU A 138 -0.02 -16.06 3.47
N ILE A 139 1.10 -16.14 2.73
CA ILE A 139 1.21 -15.59 1.38
C ILE A 139 0.63 -16.53 0.32
N GLY A 140 0.87 -17.84 0.43
CA GLY A 140 0.39 -18.83 -0.53
C GLY A 140 -1.14 -18.94 -0.57
N ASP A 141 -1.78 -18.88 0.59
CA ASP A 141 -3.24 -19.00 0.70
C ASP A 141 -3.95 -17.64 0.68
N PHE A 142 -3.21 -16.52 0.71
CA PHE A 142 -3.73 -15.16 0.78
C PHE A 142 -4.88 -14.87 -0.21
N PRO A 143 -4.79 -15.20 -1.52
CA PRO A 143 -5.87 -14.88 -2.45
C PRO A 143 -7.19 -15.60 -2.15
N GLY A 144 -7.15 -16.76 -1.48
CA GLY A 144 -8.31 -17.58 -1.18
C GLY A 144 -8.77 -17.55 0.27
N ASN A 145 -8.07 -16.83 1.16
CA ASN A 145 -8.31 -16.85 2.60
C ASN A 145 -8.81 -15.49 3.09
N SER A 146 -10.13 -15.40 3.33
CA SER A 146 -10.77 -14.15 3.77
C SER A 146 -10.28 -13.66 5.14
N ARG A 147 -9.89 -14.56 6.05
CA ARG A 147 -9.32 -14.16 7.35
C ARG A 147 -7.96 -13.49 7.16
N PHE A 148 -7.11 -14.01 6.26
CA PHE A 148 -5.83 -13.38 5.94
C PHE A 148 -6.04 -12.02 5.28
N GLN A 149 -6.97 -11.93 4.34
CA GLN A 149 -7.31 -10.66 3.69
C GLN A 149 -7.79 -9.61 4.71
N GLN A 150 -8.71 -9.98 5.60
CA GLN A 150 -9.25 -9.07 6.62
C GLN A 150 -8.16 -8.51 7.56
N VAL A 151 -7.26 -9.38 8.06
CA VAL A 151 -6.18 -8.94 8.94
C VAL A 151 -5.16 -8.07 8.21
N LEU A 152 -4.79 -8.45 6.97
CA LEU A 152 -3.82 -7.70 6.18
C LEU A 152 -4.38 -6.38 5.63
N GLU A 153 -5.69 -6.23 5.52
CA GLU A 153 -6.37 -4.98 5.17
C GLU A 153 -6.52 -4.05 6.37
N ASN A 154 -6.59 -4.61 7.59
CA ASN A 154 -6.82 -3.83 8.80
C ASN A 154 -5.57 -3.01 9.19
N GLN A 155 -5.63 -1.72 8.90
CA GLN A 155 -4.56 -0.78 9.22
C GLN A 155 -4.19 -0.77 10.72
N THR A 156 -5.14 -1.04 11.63
CA THR A 156 -4.86 -1.10 13.07
C THR A 156 -3.95 -2.28 13.40
N ASP A 157 -4.23 -3.44 12.83
CA ASP A 157 -3.45 -4.67 13.05
C ASP A 157 -2.04 -4.51 12.45
N VAL A 158 -1.94 -3.91 11.26
CA VAL A 158 -0.65 -3.63 10.58
C VAL A 158 0.18 -2.60 11.35
N LEU A 159 -0.42 -1.53 11.87
CA LEU A 159 0.31 -0.54 12.70
C LEU A 159 0.75 -1.14 14.04
N ALA A 160 -0.10 -1.95 14.66
CA ALA A 160 0.27 -2.67 15.89
C ALA A 160 1.43 -3.64 15.66
N ALA A 161 1.42 -4.37 14.53
CA ALA A 161 2.51 -5.25 14.14
C ALA A 161 3.83 -4.48 13.91
N GLN A 162 3.80 -3.33 13.21
CA GLN A 162 4.99 -2.49 13.04
C GLN A 162 5.57 -2.04 14.40
N ALA A 163 4.71 -1.55 15.30
CA ALA A 163 5.14 -1.12 16.63
C ALA A 163 5.72 -2.28 17.45
N ALA A 164 5.11 -3.46 17.38
CA ALA A 164 5.61 -4.65 18.06
C ALA A 164 6.96 -5.11 17.51
N VAL A 165 7.15 -5.09 16.18
CA VAL A 165 8.42 -5.42 15.54
C VAL A 165 9.52 -4.48 16.02
N VAL A 166 9.27 -3.17 15.94
CA VAL A 166 10.21 -2.13 16.38
C VAL A 166 10.59 -2.34 17.85
N ALA A 167 9.60 -2.49 18.74
CA ALA A 167 9.85 -2.67 20.17
C ALA A 167 10.69 -3.92 20.48
N ASN A 168 10.37 -5.06 19.85
CA ASN A 168 11.09 -6.31 20.05
C ASN A 168 12.54 -6.21 19.54
N LEU A 169 12.75 -5.60 18.37
CA LEU A 169 14.09 -5.41 17.81
C LEU A 169 14.93 -4.47 18.66
N GLN A 170 14.38 -3.31 19.06
CA GLN A 170 15.08 -2.37 19.93
C GLN A 170 15.49 -3.01 21.26
N GLN A 171 14.59 -3.77 21.89
CA GLN A 171 14.88 -4.44 23.14
C GLN A 171 15.92 -5.56 22.99
N ARG A 172 15.80 -6.40 21.95
CA ARG A 172 16.67 -7.56 21.76
C ARG A 172 18.09 -7.19 21.34
N TYR A 173 18.21 -6.17 20.48
CA TYR A 173 19.47 -5.79 19.83
C TYR A 173 20.08 -4.51 20.40
N ALA A 174 19.42 -3.88 21.39
CA ALA A 174 19.86 -2.64 22.03
C ALA A 174 20.09 -1.48 21.03
N VAL A 175 19.25 -1.43 19.99
CA VAL A 175 19.26 -0.38 18.95
C VAL A 175 18.16 0.65 19.20
N THR A 176 18.32 1.85 18.64
CA THR A 176 17.25 2.86 18.59
C THR A 176 16.83 3.05 17.14
N LEU A 177 15.61 2.62 16.81
CA LEU A 177 15.04 2.80 15.48
C LEU A 177 14.30 4.15 15.43
N THR A 178 14.49 4.87 14.34
CA THR A 178 13.97 6.22 14.14
C THR A 178 12.66 6.24 13.37
N ALA A 179 12.40 5.23 12.53
CA ALA A 179 11.21 5.12 11.70
C ALA A 179 10.27 4.01 12.21
N GLN A 180 9.31 4.40 13.06
CA GLN A 180 8.31 3.44 13.57
C GLN A 180 7.36 2.90 12.50
N ALA A 181 7.08 3.71 11.46
CA ALA A 181 6.24 3.35 10.33
C ALA A 181 7.08 2.92 9.11
N PHE A 182 8.03 2.00 9.31
CA PHE A 182 8.99 1.57 8.28
C PHE A 182 8.31 1.02 7.02
N LEU A 183 7.09 0.49 7.14
CA LEU A 183 6.32 -0.01 6.01
C LEU A 183 5.99 1.08 5.00
N THR A 184 5.54 2.26 5.47
CA THR A 184 4.97 3.30 4.60
C THR A 184 5.81 4.57 4.52
N THR A 185 6.81 4.73 5.38
CA THR A 185 7.70 5.90 5.39
C THR A 185 8.57 5.93 4.14
N PRO A 186 8.41 6.88 3.21
CA PRO A 186 9.25 6.94 2.02
C PRO A 186 10.71 7.19 2.43
N PHE A 187 11.64 6.46 1.82
CA PHE A 187 13.06 6.67 2.06
C PHE A 187 13.90 6.38 0.82
N VAL A 188 15.12 6.93 0.82
CA VAL A 188 16.15 6.72 -0.20
C VAL A 188 17.35 6.07 0.47
N VAL A 189 17.93 5.06 -0.17
CA VAL A 189 19.11 4.37 0.34
C VAL A 189 20.28 5.35 0.51
N GLY A 190 21.00 5.23 1.62
CA GLY A 190 22.08 6.13 2.03
C GLY A 190 21.63 7.39 2.77
N GLN A 191 20.33 7.55 3.07
CA GLN A 191 19.80 8.68 3.85
C GLN A 191 19.44 8.26 5.28
N ALA A 192 19.36 9.24 6.18
CA ALA A 192 18.86 9.00 7.53
C ALA A 192 17.36 8.59 7.51
N GLY A 193 16.94 7.86 8.55
CA GLY A 193 15.59 7.30 8.68
C GLY A 193 15.62 5.78 8.53
N VAL A 194 14.70 5.23 7.74
CA VAL A 194 14.57 3.78 7.54
C VAL A 194 15.90 3.12 7.13
N ASP A 195 16.66 3.72 6.20
CA ASP A 195 17.92 3.10 5.75
C ASP A 195 19.00 3.09 6.85
N SER A 196 19.10 4.14 7.67
CA SER A 196 19.99 4.12 8.84
C SER A 196 19.56 3.11 9.90
N ASP A 197 18.26 2.89 10.06
CA ASP A 197 17.71 1.86 10.95
C ASP A 197 18.09 0.46 10.45
N LEU A 198 17.98 0.20 9.14
CA LEU A 198 18.45 -1.04 8.51
C LEU A 198 19.96 -1.25 8.72
N GLY A 199 20.76 -0.19 8.58
CA GLY A 199 22.19 -0.23 8.89
C GLY A 199 22.47 -0.63 10.33
N ALA A 200 21.78 -0.01 11.30
CA ALA A 200 21.92 -0.32 12.72
C ALA A 200 21.49 -1.76 13.05
N LEU A 201 20.41 -2.24 12.43
CA LEU A 201 19.94 -3.62 12.58
C LEU A 201 20.95 -4.63 12.01
N ALA A 202 21.55 -4.35 10.85
CA ALA A 202 22.59 -5.20 10.28
C ALA A 202 23.85 -5.21 11.15
N GLU A 203 24.31 -4.06 11.65
CA GLU A 203 25.45 -3.97 12.56
C GLU A 203 25.21 -4.71 13.89
N ALA A 204 23.96 -4.73 14.38
CA ALA A 204 23.58 -5.46 15.58
C ALA A 204 23.33 -6.97 15.34
N GLY A 205 23.37 -7.44 14.09
CA GLY A 205 23.16 -8.84 13.72
C GLY A 205 21.69 -9.27 13.64
N ALA A 206 20.76 -8.34 13.48
CA ALA A 206 19.35 -8.66 13.21
C ALA A 206 19.06 -8.95 11.73
N ILE A 207 19.99 -8.55 10.85
CA ILE A 207 19.98 -8.82 9.40
C ILE A 207 21.29 -9.53 9.08
N ASP A 208 21.19 -10.63 8.34
CA ASP A 208 22.35 -11.45 7.95
C ASP A 208 23.12 -10.84 6.76
N ALA A 209 24.20 -11.53 6.36
CA ALA A 209 25.07 -11.08 5.28
C ALA A 209 24.39 -11.07 3.90
N ASP A 210 23.31 -11.84 3.72
CA ASP A 210 22.52 -11.91 2.49
C ASP A 210 21.41 -10.84 2.45
N GLY A 211 21.32 -10.03 3.52
CA GLY A 211 20.31 -9.00 3.67
C GLY A 211 18.94 -9.55 4.07
N MET A 212 18.88 -10.78 4.59
CA MET A 212 17.66 -11.39 5.12
C MET A 212 17.60 -11.21 6.64
N PRO A 213 16.41 -11.27 7.27
CA PRO A 213 16.33 -11.27 8.72
C PRO A 213 17.10 -12.46 9.32
N ASP A 214 17.94 -12.20 10.33
CA ASP A 214 18.68 -13.25 11.03
C ASP A 214 17.71 -14.25 11.69
N PRO A 215 18.00 -15.56 11.71
CA PRO A 215 17.13 -16.57 12.32
C PRO A 215 16.73 -16.30 13.77
N VAL A 216 17.56 -15.60 14.55
CA VAL A 216 17.25 -15.16 15.92
C VAL A 216 16.19 -14.06 15.91
N ALA A 217 16.27 -13.11 14.97
CA ALA A 217 15.23 -12.10 14.76
C ALA A 217 13.91 -12.77 14.35
N VAL A 218 13.95 -13.68 13.37
CA VAL A 218 12.76 -14.43 12.94
C VAL A 218 12.13 -15.18 14.12
N SER A 219 12.94 -15.91 14.89
CA SER A 219 12.47 -16.67 16.05
C SER A 219 11.88 -15.78 17.15
N LEU A 220 12.43 -14.58 17.35
CA LEU A 220 11.90 -13.58 18.28
C LEU A 220 10.51 -13.11 17.84
N LEU A 221 10.35 -12.73 16.57
CA LEU A 221 9.08 -12.19 16.08
C LEU A 221 7.99 -13.25 15.93
N LEU A 222 8.36 -14.49 15.62
CA LEU A 222 7.45 -15.64 15.73
C LEU A 222 6.91 -15.77 17.17
N GLN A 223 7.79 -15.82 18.18
CA GLN A 223 7.35 -15.97 19.57
C GLN A 223 6.50 -14.78 20.04
N ALA A 224 6.90 -13.57 19.66
CA ALA A 224 6.16 -12.36 20.01
C ALA A 224 4.75 -12.35 19.37
N GLY A 225 4.62 -12.77 18.10
CA GLY A 225 3.33 -12.87 17.42
C GLY A 225 2.44 -13.95 18.02
N ALA A 226 2.98 -15.13 18.30
CA ALA A 226 2.24 -16.23 18.95
C ALA A 226 1.68 -15.84 20.34
N ALA A 227 2.36 -14.92 21.06
CA ALA A 227 1.90 -14.41 22.34
C ALA A 227 0.75 -13.40 22.24
N HIS A 228 0.42 -12.92 21.04
CA HIS A 228 -0.62 -11.89 20.80
C HIS A 228 -1.55 -12.28 19.64
N PRO A 229 -2.34 -13.37 19.76
CA PRO A 229 -3.18 -13.86 18.67
C PRO A 229 -4.30 -12.88 18.26
N LEU A 230 -4.70 -12.95 16.99
CA LEU A 230 -5.80 -12.17 16.37
C LEU A 230 -7.08 -13.01 16.18
#